data_AF-A0A847CU26-F1
#
_entry.id   AF-A0A847CU26-F1
#
_cell.length_a   1.000
_cell.length_b   1.000
_cell.length_c   1.000
_cell.angle_alpha   90.00
_cell.angle_beta   90.00
_cell.angle_gamma   90.00
#
_symmetry.space_group_name_H-M   'P 1'
#
loop_
_entity.id
_entity.type
_entity.pdbx_description
1 polymer ?
#
loop_
_entity_poly.entity_id
_entity_poly.type
_entity_poly.pdbx_seq_one_letter_code
_entity_poly.pdbx_strand_id
1 'polypeptide(L)' 'MVNIKKKLMDKTATLGVVGLGYVGLPLAVEKAKAGFKTIGFDVQESKVEMVNAGKNYIGDVVNEDLEEIVKSG' A
#
# COMPACT_ATOMS: atom_id res chain seq x y z
N MET A 1 1.46 -27.89 -2.31
CA MET A 1 2.51 -26.92 -1.94
C MET A 1 2.13 -25.57 -2.53
N VAL A 2 2.07 -24.50 -1.74
CA VAL A 2 1.71 -23.16 -2.24
C VAL A 2 2.91 -22.60 -3.01
N ASN A 3 2.74 -22.33 -4.30
CA ASN A 3 3.79 -21.76 -5.14
C ASN A 3 3.71 -20.22 -5.10
N ILE A 4 4.61 -19.60 -4.32
CA ILE A 4 4.68 -18.13 -4.19
C ILE A 4 4.98 -17.44 -5.52
N LYS A 5 5.83 -18.04 -6.37
CA LYS A 5 6.16 -17.49 -7.69
C LYS A 5 4.90 -17.36 -8.55
N LYS A 6 4.04 -18.39 -8.56
CA LYS A 6 2.77 -18.34 -9.29
C LYS A 6 1.86 -17.22 -8.75
N LYS A 7 1.73 -17.09 -7.43
CA LYS A 7 0.90 -16.03 -6.83
C LYS A 7 1.40 -14.62 -7.15
N LEU A 8 2.71 -14.42 -7.24
CA LEU A 8 3.31 -13.14 -7.64
C LEU A 8 3.07 -12.85 -9.12
N MET A 9 3.24 -13.85 -10.00
CA MET A 9 2.98 -13.72 -11.44
C MET A 9 1.51 -13.40 -11.74
N ASP A 10 0.60 -14.07 -11.03
CA ASP A 10 -0.85 -13.89 -11.19
C ASP A 10 -1.41 -12.73 -10.35
N LYS A 11 -0.57 -12.02 -9.58
CA LYS A 11 -0.96 -10.93 -8.67
C LYS A 11 -2.00 -11.31 -7.61
N THR A 12 -2.07 -12.58 -7.24
CA THR A 12 -2.98 -13.11 -6.20
C THR A 12 -2.35 -13.16 -4.81
N ALA A 13 -1.07 -12.77 -4.69
CA ALA A 13 -0.43 -12.58 -3.39
C ALA A 13 -0.95 -11.31 -2.71
N THR A 14 -1.21 -11.38 -1.40
CA THR A 14 -1.35 -10.18 -0.57
C THR A 14 0.02 -9.74 -0.10
N LEU A 15 0.36 -8.47 -0.30
CA LEU A 15 1.64 -7.89 0.06
C LEU A 15 1.48 -7.07 1.34
N GLY A 16 2.42 -7.20 2.27
CA GLY A 16 2.48 -6.38 3.49
C GLY A 16 3.66 -5.43 3.43
N VAL A 17 3.46 -4.17 3.81
CA VAL A 17 4.53 -3.17 3.97
C VAL A 17 4.56 -2.71 5.42
N VAL A 18 5.69 -2.93 6.09
CA VAL A 18 5.89 -2.52 7.48
C VAL A 18 6.69 -1.22 7.53
N GLY A 19 6.10 -0.22 8.17
CA GLY A 19 6.53 1.19 8.17
C GLY A 19 5.89 1.96 7.01
N LEU A 20 5.07 2.96 7.32
CA LEU A 20 4.47 3.90 6.36
C LEU A 20 5.20 5.24 6.44
N GLY A 21 6.53 5.16 6.35
CA GLY A 21 7.39 6.33 6.23
C GLY A 21 7.58 6.76 4.79
N TYR A 22 8.58 7.62 4.59
CA TYR A 22 8.99 8.15 3.29
C TYR A 22 9.22 7.07 2.21
N VAL A 23 9.74 5.89 2.55
CA VAL A 23 9.96 4.80 1.60
C VAL A 23 8.77 3.83 1.54
N GLY A 24 8.17 3.53 2.69
CA GLY A 24 7.17 2.48 2.78
C GLY A 24 5.81 2.86 2.20
N LEU A 25 5.38 4.12 2.40
CA LEU A 25 4.10 4.56 1.82
C LEU A 25 4.13 4.59 0.28
N PRO A 26 5.14 5.18 -0.40
CA PRO A 26 5.22 5.09 -1.87
C PRO A 26 5.32 3.64 -2.36
N LEU A 27 6.05 2.77 -1.64
CA LEU A 27 6.12 1.34 -1.99
C LEU A 27 4.75 0.67 -1.92
N ALA A 28 3.98 0.93 -0.86
CA ALA A 28 2.65 0.35 -0.70
C ALA A 28 1.69 0.81 -1.81
N VAL A 29 1.71 2.11 -2.13
CA VAL A 29 0.95 2.72 -3.23
C VAL A 29 1.32 2.07 -4.56
N GLU A 30 2.60 1.95 -4.89
CA GLU A 30 3.05 1.35 -6.15
C GLU A 30 2.70 -0.14 -6.27
N LYS A 31 2.70 -0.89 -5.16
CA LYS A 31 2.25 -2.29 -5.17
C LYS A 31 0.74 -2.41 -5.39
N ALA A 32 -0.04 -1.52 -4.79
CA ALA A 32 -1.48 -1.46 -5.03
C ALA A 32 -1.79 -1.07 -6.48
N LYS A 33 -1.13 -0.05 -7.04
CA LYS A 33 -1.24 0.34 -8.46
C LYS A 33 -0.83 -0.78 -9.41
N ALA A 34 0.16 -1.57 -9.02
CA ALA A 34 0.56 -2.75 -9.77
C ALA A 34 -0.48 -3.89 -9.75
N GLY A 35 -1.58 -3.76 -8.99
CA GLY A 35 -2.70 -4.70 -8.92
C GLY A 35 -2.60 -5.73 -7.81
N PHE A 36 -1.74 -5.53 -6.82
CA PHE A 36 -1.67 -6.40 -5.65
C PHE A 36 -2.54 -5.85 -4.52
N LYS A 37 -3.27 -6.74 -3.84
CA LYS A 37 -3.82 -6.40 -2.52
C LYS A 37 -2.68 -6.08 -1.57
N THR A 38 -2.64 -4.87 -1.04
CA THR A 38 -1.53 -4.37 -0.24
C THR A 38 -2.03 -3.90 1.13
N ILE A 39 -1.34 -4.30 2.20
CA ILE A 39 -1.66 -3.92 3.58
C ILE A 39 -0.46 -3.18 4.16
N GLY A 40 -0.69 -1.94 4.58
CA GLY A 40 0.29 -1.13 5.28
C GLY A 40 0.22 -1.31 6.79
N PHE A 41 1.36 -1.35 7.46
CA PHE A 41 1.47 -1.39 8.92
C PHE A 41 2.38 -0.26 9.39
N ASP A 42 1.98 0.49 10.42
CA ASP A 42 2.85 1.43 11.12
C ASP A 42 2.55 1.38 12.61
N VAL A 43 3.52 1.73 13.45
CA VAL A 43 3.35 1.83 14.91
C VAL A 43 2.62 3.12 15.30
N GLN A 44 2.64 4.12 14.43
CA GLN A 44 1.92 5.38 14.61
C GLN A 44 0.50 5.26 14.06
N GLU A 45 -0.47 5.13 14.96
CA GLU A 45 -1.89 5.05 14.63
C GLU A 45 -2.35 6.20 13.73
N SER A 46 -1.90 7.43 14.00
CA SER A 46 -2.23 8.61 13.20
C SER A 46 -1.86 8.47 11.73
N LYS A 47 -0.74 7.81 11.41
CA LYS A 47 -0.35 7.55 10.01
C LYS A 47 -1.27 6.55 9.34
N VAL A 48 -1.65 5.50 10.05
CA VAL A 48 -2.58 4.48 9.56
C VAL A 48 -3.95 5.12 9.28
N GLU A 49 -4.44 5.96 10.20
CA GLU A 49 -5.69 6.71 10.01
C GLU A 49 -5.65 7.64 8.80
N MET A 50 -4.55 8.40 8.64
CA MET A 50 -4.39 9.29 7.49
C MET A 50 -4.39 8.51 6.18
N VAL A 51 -3.60 7.42 6.08
CA VAL A 51 -3.57 6.56 4.89
C VAL A 51 -4.95 5.98 4.60
N ASN A 52 -5.63 5.39 5.60
CA ASN A 52 -6.95 4.81 5.41
C ASN A 52 -8.04 5.84 5.07
N ALA A 53 -7.80 7.13 5.36
CA ALA A 53 -8.64 8.23 4.92
C ALA A 53 -8.27 8.80 3.54
N GLY A 54 -7.29 8.21 2.84
CA GLY A 54 -6.76 8.72 1.57
C GLY A 54 -5.90 9.98 1.71
N LYS A 55 -5.52 10.36 2.94
CA LYS A 55 -4.78 11.58 3.22
C LYS A 55 -3.28 11.32 3.20
N ASN A 56 -2.62 11.89 2.21
CA ASN A 56 -1.18 11.86 2.11
C ASN A 56 -0.54 12.89 3.07
N TYR A 57 0.60 12.52 3.66
CA TYR A 57 1.38 13.35 4.58
C TYR A 57 2.88 13.39 4.21
N ILE A 58 3.26 12.88 3.04
CA ILE A 58 4.63 12.95 2.50
C ILE A 58 4.62 13.52 1.07
N GLY A 59 5.73 14.12 0.64
CA GLY A 59 5.82 14.72 -0.70
C GLY A 59 5.94 13.74 -1.87
N ASP A 60 6.27 12.48 -1.59
CA ASP A 60 6.67 11.49 -2.61
C ASP A 60 5.53 10.56 -3.05
N VAL A 61 4.30 10.94 -2.75
CA VAL A 61 3.08 10.27 -3.20
C VAL A 61 2.16 11.32 -3.79
N VAL A 62 1.58 11.02 -4.94
CA VAL A 62 0.53 11.86 -5.54
C VAL A 62 -0.74 11.66 -4.71
N ASN A 63 -1.39 12.76 -4.29
CA ASN A 63 -2.55 12.69 -3.40
C ASN A 63 -3.68 11.86 -4.03
N GLU A 64 -3.91 12.08 -5.32
CA GLU A 64 -4.93 11.40 -6.11
C GLU A 64 -4.68 9.89 -6.19
N ASP A 65 -3.41 9.47 -6.34
CA ASP A 65 -3.04 8.04 -6.36
C ASP A 65 -3.41 7.37 -5.03
N LEU A 66 -3.07 8.01 -3.90
CA LEU A 66 -3.38 7.46 -2.58
C LEU A 66 -4.90 7.41 -2.35
N GLU A 67 -5.61 8.48 -2.67
CA GLU A 67 -7.06 8.54 -2.55
C GLU A 67 -7.76 7.46 -3.38
N GLU A 68 -7.37 7.28 -4.64
CA GLU A 68 -7.97 6.31 -5.55
C GLU A 68 -7.74 4.88 -5.05
N ILE A 69 -6.50 4.55 -4.67
CA ILE A 69 -6.15 3.22 -4.16
C ILE A 69 -6.97 2.87 -2.92
N VAL A 70 -7.07 3.80 -1.96
CA VAL A 70 -7.82 3.57 -0.71
C VAL A 70 -9.31 3.42 -0.99
N LYS A 71 -9.87 4.22 -1.91
CA LYS A 71 -11.28 4.08 -2.35
C LYS A 71 -11.52 2.74 -3.05
N SER A 72 -10.50 2.18 -3.70
CA SER A 72 -10.61 0.93 -4.47
C SER A 72 -10.61 -0.36 -3.63
N GLY A 73 -10.18 -0.29 -2.36
CA GLY A 73 -10.28 -1.40 -1.39
C GLY A 73 -9.01 -1.73 -0.63
#